data_AF-A0A7S1R341-F1
#
_entry.id   AF-A0A7S1R341-F1
#
_cell.length_a   1.000
_cell.length_b   1.000
_cell.length_c   1.000
_cell.angle_alpha   90.00
_cell.angle_beta   90.00
_cell.angle_gamma   90.00
#
_symmetry.space_group_name_H-M   'P 1'
#
loop_
_entity.id
_entity.type
_entity.pdbx_description
1 polymer ?
#
loop_
_entity_poly.entity_id
_entity_poly.type
_entity_poly.pdbx_seq_one_letter_code
_entity_poly.pdbx_strand_id
1 'polypeptide(L)'
;GVGMVYLAKPRKEVPHVDMLSEHDEPAFGDTIEKFRELHKDDGKLLATLNNTVKVCGVCKKPNAYTLSNCNSCGASLASTPVSYTDNVFMGFIYGIAKGRFPYRISMRAQTEDYLCFDDPLAVTVCHLNCIPTSVYIPDMRYLFSDPLRALGIVNKLYEVAAKACLEQFWSNEDFCRKYFGGQSKPVSAEAVLEYACCGLNCPPSMYQLHLQFIHPPLLPFHYSLFMQDAHFTHGRFFPLEYVQKALELGDAVKMTVTGDTDIEELIRKVDALGVNYDAYHSALMRKVKRAQKLFSPWQESDFSHQVVNGKVFSLLGGVTAAPELETQAVHKEDTLALQNYGRPYKDGKPSGTYYRYPKKAGAVLHFQP
;
A
#
# COMPACT_ATOMS: atom_id res chain seq x y z
N GLY A 1 8.40 1.49 -27.53
CA GLY A 1 8.63 0.79 -26.25
C GLY A 1 8.21 -0.65 -26.43
N VAL A 2 8.96 -1.59 -25.85
CA VAL A 2 8.44 -2.96 -25.67
C VAL A 2 7.21 -2.81 -24.78
N GLY A 3 6.04 -3.29 -25.23
CA GLY A 3 4.82 -3.14 -24.42
C GLY A 3 4.86 -4.03 -23.17
N MET A 4 3.69 -4.28 -22.56
CA MET A 4 3.62 -5.02 -21.30
C MET A 4 4.07 -6.48 -21.49
N VAL A 5 5.13 -6.89 -20.78
CA VAL A 5 5.67 -8.26 -20.83
C VAL A 5 5.98 -8.74 -19.41
N TYR A 6 5.39 -9.86 -19.00
CA TYR A 6 5.68 -10.46 -17.69
C TYR A 6 5.48 -11.98 -17.67
N LEU A 7 6.20 -12.65 -16.76
CA LEU A 7 6.04 -14.08 -16.48
C LEU A 7 4.79 -14.34 -15.65
N ALA A 8 4.08 -15.43 -15.94
CA ALA A 8 2.76 -15.73 -15.37
C ALA A 8 2.56 -17.23 -15.10
N LYS A 9 1.60 -17.56 -14.23
CA LYS A 9 1.24 -18.93 -13.81
C LYS A 9 2.45 -19.68 -13.20
N PRO A 10 2.85 -19.37 -11.95
CA PRO A 10 3.99 -20.01 -11.31
C PRO A 10 3.83 -21.54 -11.27
N ARG A 11 4.89 -22.28 -11.63
CA ARG A 11 4.92 -23.75 -11.69
C ARG A 11 5.13 -24.41 -10.33
N LYS A 12 5.72 -23.67 -9.39
CA LYS A 12 6.05 -24.14 -8.05
C LYS A 12 5.40 -23.20 -7.05
N GLU A 13 5.06 -23.76 -5.89
CA GLU A 13 4.68 -22.95 -4.75
C GLU A 13 5.83 -22.00 -4.41
N VAL A 14 5.47 -20.74 -4.18
CA VAL A 14 6.39 -19.68 -3.85
C VAL A 14 6.41 -19.54 -2.34
N PRO A 15 7.58 -19.43 -1.68
CA PRO A 15 7.62 -19.32 -0.23
C PRO A 15 6.76 -18.17 0.28
N HIS A 16 5.88 -18.52 1.22
CA HIS A 16 5.01 -17.61 1.92
C HIS A 16 5.47 -17.43 3.36
N VAL A 17 5.12 -16.29 3.94
CA VAL A 17 5.36 -15.99 5.35
C VAL A 17 4.00 -15.78 5.98
N ASP A 18 3.61 -16.69 6.86
CA ASP A 18 2.32 -16.64 7.54
C ASP A 18 2.20 -15.38 8.40
N MET A 19 0.99 -14.82 8.46
CA MET A 19 0.66 -13.70 9.36
C MET A 19 0.67 -14.16 10.83
N LEU A 20 0.49 -13.24 11.77
CA LEU A 20 0.34 -13.61 13.19
C LEU A 20 -0.87 -14.54 13.38
N SER A 21 -0.67 -15.64 14.12
CA SER A 21 -1.71 -16.65 14.36
C SER A 21 -2.76 -16.22 15.39
N GLU A 22 -2.53 -15.13 16.10
CA GLU A 22 -3.44 -14.63 17.13
C GLU A 22 -4.74 -14.13 16.50
N HIS A 23 -5.86 -14.66 17.00
CA HIS A 23 -7.19 -14.31 16.58
C HIS A 23 -7.89 -13.50 17.67
N ASP A 24 -8.28 -12.28 17.30
CA ASP A 24 -9.13 -11.40 18.10
C ASP A 24 -10.51 -11.32 17.43
N GLU A 25 -11.52 -10.84 18.16
CA GLU A 25 -12.89 -10.64 17.68
C GLU A 25 -13.17 -9.15 17.41
N PRO A 26 -14.15 -8.80 16.55
CA PRO A 26 -14.47 -7.41 16.30
C PRO A 26 -15.09 -6.77 17.55
N ALA A 27 -14.65 -5.56 17.92
CA ALA A 27 -15.28 -4.80 19.01
C ALA A 27 -16.70 -4.35 18.67
N PHE A 28 -16.98 -4.08 17.39
CA PHE A 28 -18.31 -3.80 16.88
C PHE A 28 -18.72 -4.91 15.91
N GLY A 29 -19.50 -5.87 16.41
CA GLY A 29 -19.89 -7.11 15.71
C GLY A 29 -20.81 -6.95 14.50
N ASP A 30 -21.01 -5.74 13.98
CA ASP A 30 -21.97 -5.44 12.92
C ASP A 30 -21.37 -4.61 11.77
N THR A 31 -22.21 -4.09 10.88
CA THR A 31 -21.76 -3.37 9.68
C THR A 31 -21.34 -1.92 9.94
N ILE A 32 -20.47 -1.38 9.08
CA ILE A 32 -20.10 0.05 9.12
C ILE A 32 -21.31 0.99 8.99
N GLU A 33 -22.36 0.60 8.26
CA GLU A 33 -23.60 1.38 8.17
C GLU A 33 -24.33 1.48 9.50
N LYS A 34 -24.40 0.37 10.26
CA LYS A 34 -24.97 0.40 11.61
C LYS A 34 -24.11 1.17 12.60
N PHE A 35 -22.79 1.12 12.44
CA PHE A 35 -21.89 1.97 13.21
C PHE A 35 -22.14 3.45 12.91
N ARG A 36 -22.35 3.82 11.64
CA ARG A 36 -22.75 5.19 11.25
C ARG A 36 -24.09 5.59 11.86
N GLU A 37 -25.11 4.74 11.83
CA GLU A 37 -26.42 5.03 12.42
C GLU A 37 -26.34 5.22 13.94
N LEU A 38 -25.56 4.37 14.63
CA LEU A 38 -25.34 4.46 16.07
C LEU A 38 -24.69 5.80 16.47
N HIS A 39 -23.88 6.38 15.58
CA HIS A 39 -23.15 7.62 15.80
C HIS A 39 -23.58 8.76 14.86
N LYS A 40 -24.85 8.76 14.43
CA LYS A 40 -25.36 9.71 13.41
C LYS A 40 -25.21 11.19 13.78
N ASP A 41 -25.14 11.49 15.08
CA ASP A 41 -24.99 12.85 15.60
C ASP A 41 -23.52 13.29 15.77
N ASP A 42 -22.55 12.40 15.55
CA ASP A 42 -21.11 12.72 15.61
C ASP A 42 -20.53 12.97 14.21
N GLY A 43 -20.78 14.16 13.67
CA GLY A 43 -20.31 14.53 12.33
C GLY A 43 -18.79 14.42 12.13
N LYS A 44 -17.98 14.58 13.19
CA LYS A 44 -16.52 14.46 13.10
C LYS A 44 -16.11 12.99 12.93
N LEU A 45 -16.65 12.10 13.76
CA LEU A 45 -16.44 10.66 13.64
C LEU A 45 -16.88 10.16 12.26
N LEU A 46 -18.09 10.53 11.82
CA LEU A 46 -18.63 10.09 10.53
C LEU A 46 -17.76 10.54 9.35
N ALA A 47 -17.14 11.72 9.42
CA ALA A 47 -16.21 12.18 8.41
C ALA A 47 -14.96 11.28 8.28
N THR A 48 -14.49 10.68 9.38
CA THR A 48 -13.34 9.74 9.35
C THR A 48 -13.68 8.43 8.64
N LEU A 49 -14.96 8.03 8.63
CA LEU A 49 -15.42 6.77 8.03
C LEU A 49 -15.57 6.82 6.51
N ASN A 50 -15.21 7.94 5.88
CA ASN A 50 -15.44 8.19 4.46
C ASN A 50 -14.14 8.48 3.72
N ASN A 51 -13.95 7.79 2.58
CA ASN A 51 -13.00 8.17 1.55
C ASN A 51 -13.71 9.04 0.52
N THR A 52 -13.14 10.20 0.17
CA THR A 52 -13.67 11.07 -0.87
C THR A 52 -13.24 10.60 -2.26
N VAL A 53 -14.22 10.29 -3.12
CA VAL A 53 -13.99 9.67 -4.43
C VAL A 53 -14.86 10.27 -5.53
N LYS A 54 -14.54 9.96 -6.78
CA LYS A 54 -15.43 10.09 -7.94
C LYS A 54 -15.71 8.70 -8.51
N VAL A 55 -16.97 8.31 -8.60
CA VAL A 55 -17.36 7.00 -9.16
C VAL A 55 -17.56 7.12 -10.66
N CYS A 56 -16.73 6.44 -11.44
CA CYS A 56 -16.77 6.53 -12.90
C CYS A 56 -18.15 6.15 -13.44
N GLY A 57 -18.78 7.04 -14.22
CA GLY A 57 -20.10 6.78 -14.81
C GLY A 57 -20.14 5.55 -15.74
N VAL A 58 -19.01 5.21 -16.36
CA VAL A 58 -18.87 4.11 -17.34
C VAL A 58 -18.60 2.78 -16.65
N CYS A 59 -17.44 2.62 -15.99
CA CYS A 59 -17.02 1.34 -15.41
C CYS A 59 -17.37 1.17 -13.92
N LYS A 60 -18.00 2.18 -13.30
CA LYS A 60 -18.38 2.21 -11.87
C LYS A 60 -17.23 2.08 -10.87
N LYS A 61 -15.97 2.12 -11.33
CA LYS A 61 -14.80 2.14 -10.44
C LYS A 61 -14.77 3.43 -9.62
N PRO A 62 -14.59 3.37 -8.29
CA PRO A 62 -14.22 4.52 -7.49
C PRO A 62 -12.81 4.99 -7.84
N ASN A 63 -12.64 6.28 -8.12
CA ASN A 63 -11.37 6.92 -8.41
C ASN A 63 -11.10 8.00 -7.36
N ALA A 64 -9.83 8.31 -7.10
CA ALA A 64 -9.51 9.47 -6.26
C ALA A 64 -10.18 10.72 -6.84
N TYR A 65 -10.79 11.54 -5.98
CA TYR A 65 -11.61 12.69 -6.41
C TYR A 65 -10.84 13.75 -7.21
N THR A 66 -9.51 13.79 -7.06
CA THR A 66 -8.61 14.68 -7.81
C THR A 66 -8.33 14.21 -9.23
N LEU A 67 -8.62 12.95 -9.58
CA LEU A 67 -8.36 12.44 -10.92
C LEU A 67 -9.33 13.07 -11.94
N SER A 68 -8.77 13.54 -13.05
CA SER A 68 -9.51 14.04 -14.21
C SER A 68 -10.09 12.91 -15.07
N ASN A 69 -9.48 11.73 -15.02
CA ASN A 69 -9.83 10.56 -15.84
C ASN A 69 -9.84 9.30 -14.97
N CYS A 70 -10.70 8.34 -15.31
CA CYS A 70 -10.75 7.07 -14.62
C CYS A 70 -9.47 6.27 -14.89
N ASN A 71 -8.78 5.85 -13.82
CA ASN A 71 -7.54 5.07 -13.91
C ASN A 71 -7.76 3.58 -14.25
N SER A 72 -8.88 3.26 -14.90
CA SER A 72 -9.20 1.92 -15.37
C SER A 72 -9.68 1.93 -16.82
N CYS A 73 -10.63 2.80 -17.17
CA CYS A 73 -11.16 2.89 -18.54
C CYS A 73 -10.82 4.18 -19.27
N GLY A 74 -10.10 5.13 -18.64
CA GLY A 74 -9.70 6.40 -19.25
C GLY A 74 -10.82 7.44 -19.39
N ALA A 75 -12.09 7.08 -19.15
CA ALA A 75 -13.22 8.01 -19.26
C ALA A 75 -13.04 9.26 -18.38
N SER A 76 -13.45 10.42 -18.89
CA SER A 76 -13.39 11.69 -18.15
C SER A 76 -14.23 11.63 -16.86
N LEU A 77 -13.69 12.21 -15.80
CA LEU A 77 -14.31 12.39 -14.49
C LEU A 77 -14.59 13.86 -14.18
N ALA A 78 -14.39 14.77 -15.12
CA ALA A 78 -14.52 16.21 -14.91
C ALA A 78 -15.92 16.61 -14.40
N SER A 79 -16.98 16.00 -14.94
CA SER A 79 -18.37 16.22 -14.53
C SER A 79 -18.89 15.19 -13.52
N THR A 80 -18.05 14.25 -13.07
CA THR A 80 -18.47 13.23 -12.10
C THR A 80 -18.55 13.86 -10.70
N PRO A 81 -19.72 13.81 -10.02
CA PRO A 81 -19.85 14.38 -8.69
C PRO A 81 -18.96 13.63 -7.69
N VAL A 82 -18.49 14.37 -6.69
CA VAL A 82 -17.80 13.79 -5.54
C VAL A 82 -18.80 12.96 -4.73
N SER A 83 -18.39 11.76 -4.34
CA SER A 83 -19.13 10.85 -3.47
C SER A 83 -18.21 10.24 -2.42
N TYR A 84 -18.73 9.30 -1.65
CA TYR A 84 -17.99 8.64 -0.58
C TYR A 84 -17.98 7.13 -0.73
N THR A 85 -16.90 6.51 -0.28
CA THR A 85 -16.78 5.06 -0.05
C THR A 85 -16.29 4.82 1.37
N ASP A 86 -16.39 3.60 1.87
CA ASP A 86 -15.96 3.28 3.24
C ASP A 86 -14.45 3.46 3.40
N ASN A 87 -14.05 4.19 4.44
CA ASN A 87 -12.67 4.22 4.90
C ASN A 87 -12.39 2.95 5.71
N VAL A 88 -11.94 1.90 5.02
CA VAL A 88 -11.72 0.58 5.60
C VAL A 88 -10.70 0.61 6.74
N PHE A 89 -9.70 1.50 6.69
CA PHE A 89 -8.70 1.62 7.75
C PHE A 89 -9.29 2.13 9.06
N MET A 90 -10.26 3.05 8.99
CA MET A 90 -11.00 3.44 10.19
C MET A 90 -11.92 2.32 10.68
N GLY A 91 -12.45 1.49 9.76
CA GLY A 91 -13.14 0.25 10.13
C GLY A 91 -12.25 -0.69 10.95
N PHE A 92 -10.98 -0.86 10.56
CA PHE A 92 -9.99 -1.62 11.34
C PHE A 92 -9.75 -1.02 12.71
N ILE A 93 -9.51 0.30 12.77
CA ILE A 93 -9.19 1.03 14.00
C ILE A 93 -10.33 0.94 15.02
N TYR A 94 -11.58 1.04 14.58
CA TYR A 94 -12.76 0.91 15.46
C TYR A 94 -13.19 -0.54 15.72
N GLY A 95 -12.51 -1.54 15.13
CA GLY A 95 -12.86 -2.95 15.29
C GLY A 95 -14.24 -3.31 14.72
N ILE A 96 -14.63 -2.69 13.61
CA ILE A 96 -15.91 -2.96 12.92
C ILE A 96 -15.80 -4.30 12.18
N ALA A 97 -16.80 -5.17 12.32
CA ALA A 97 -16.76 -6.52 11.76
C ALA A 97 -16.69 -6.54 10.23
N LYS A 98 -17.49 -5.70 9.55
CA LYS A 98 -17.61 -5.73 8.08
C LYS A 98 -18.20 -4.45 7.48
N GLY A 99 -17.94 -4.26 6.19
CA GLY A 99 -18.74 -3.44 5.29
C GLY A 99 -19.29 -4.33 4.17
N ARG A 100 -18.97 -3.99 2.92
CA ARG A 100 -19.21 -4.87 1.75
C ARG A 100 -18.50 -6.23 1.82
N PHE A 101 -17.46 -6.32 2.64
CA PHE A 101 -16.68 -7.52 2.92
C PHE A 101 -16.23 -7.51 4.39
N PRO A 102 -15.81 -8.66 4.96
CA PRO A 102 -15.27 -8.72 6.32
C PRO A 102 -14.01 -7.86 6.45
N TYR A 103 -13.93 -7.06 7.51
CA TYR A 103 -12.78 -6.19 7.80
C TYR A 103 -11.69 -6.92 8.60
N ARG A 104 -11.39 -8.15 8.17
CA ARG A 104 -10.29 -8.94 8.73
C ARG A 104 -8.97 -8.48 8.12
N ILE A 105 -7.93 -8.52 8.94
CA ILE A 105 -6.62 -7.95 8.67
C ILE A 105 -5.58 -9.06 8.59
N SER A 106 -4.73 -9.05 7.57
CA SER A 106 -3.52 -9.87 7.50
C SER A 106 -2.45 -9.26 8.42
N MET A 107 -2.62 -9.47 9.72
CA MET A 107 -1.88 -8.76 10.77
C MET A 107 -0.40 -9.16 10.84
N ARG A 108 0.49 -8.17 10.91
CA ARG A 108 1.94 -8.36 11.02
C ARG A 108 2.49 -7.84 12.33
N ALA A 109 2.08 -6.64 12.74
CA ALA A 109 2.39 -6.10 14.05
C ALA A 109 1.28 -5.15 14.50
N GLN A 110 1.05 -5.10 15.80
CA GLN A 110 0.10 -4.18 16.40
C GLN A 110 0.60 -3.73 17.77
N THR A 111 0.36 -2.47 18.08
CA THR A 111 0.51 -1.85 19.40
C THR A 111 -0.77 -1.07 19.66
N GLU A 112 -0.89 -0.33 20.77
CA GLU A 112 -2.05 0.55 20.93
C GLU A 112 -2.09 1.71 19.93
N ASP A 113 -0.94 2.14 19.40
CA ASP A 113 -0.85 3.36 18.59
C ASP A 113 -0.61 3.12 17.10
N TYR A 114 -0.22 1.90 16.73
CA TYR A 114 0.20 1.54 15.38
C TYR A 114 -0.26 0.15 14.99
N LEU A 115 -0.63 0.04 13.72
CA LEU A 115 -1.10 -1.18 13.09
C LEU A 115 -0.33 -1.42 11.81
N CYS A 116 0.28 -2.59 11.66
CA CYS A 116 1.03 -3.02 10.48
C CYS A 116 0.49 -4.35 9.95
N PHE A 117 0.22 -4.40 8.65
CA PHE A 117 -0.48 -5.51 8.00
C PHE A 117 -0.07 -5.64 6.54
N ASP A 118 -0.30 -6.81 5.93
CA ASP A 118 -0.06 -6.97 4.49
C ASP A 118 -1.01 -6.11 3.67
N ASP A 119 -0.50 -5.49 2.61
CA ASP A 119 -1.32 -4.73 1.67
C ASP A 119 -2.22 -5.70 0.85
N PRO A 120 -3.54 -5.48 0.77
CA PRO A 120 -4.45 -6.33 -0.01
C PRO A 120 -4.24 -6.26 -1.54
N LEU A 121 -3.48 -5.27 -2.00
CA LEU A 121 -3.04 -5.04 -3.37
C LEU A 121 -1.49 -5.12 -3.44
N ALA A 122 -0.90 -6.03 -2.67
CA ALA A 122 0.54 -6.23 -2.54
C ALA A 122 1.28 -6.27 -3.89
N VAL A 123 2.24 -5.38 -4.10
CA VAL A 123 3.03 -5.33 -5.35
C VAL A 123 4.33 -6.14 -5.29
N THR A 124 4.66 -6.61 -4.10
CA THR A 124 5.78 -7.51 -3.77
C THR A 124 5.27 -8.60 -2.83
N VAL A 125 6.13 -9.57 -2.55
CA VAL A 125 5.84 -10.64 -1.59
C VAL A 125 5.85 -10.10 -0.15
N CYS A 126 6.64 -9.07 0.13
CA CYS A 126 6.65 -8.32 1.38
C CYS A 126 6.23 -6.86 1.10
N HIS A 127 4.92 -6.64 1.03
CA HIS A 127 4.30 -5.31 0.93
C HIS A 127 3.44 -5.08 2.17
N LEU A 128 3.87 -4.19 3.05
CA LEU A 128 3.21 -3.87 4.29
C LEU A 128 2.61 -2.47 4.23
N ASN A 129 1.43 -2.31 4.80
CA ASN A 129 0.92 -1.01 5.21
C ASN A 129 1.10 -0.84 6.71
N CYS A 130 1.58 0.32 7.14
CA CYS A 130 1.56 0.70 8.55
C CYS A 130 0.80 2.01 8.74
N ILE A 131 -0.12 2.04 9.70
CA ILE A 131 -0.99 3.19 10.01
C ILE A 131 -0.91 3.56 11.48
N PRO A 132 -1.03 4.85 11.84
CA PRO A 132 -1.31 5.23 13.22
C PRO A 132 -2.78 4.93 13.52
N THR A 133 -3.09 4.59 14.77
CA THR A 133 -4.46 4.22 15.18
C THR A 133 -5.07 5.18 16.18
N SER A 134 -4.24 5.97 16.88
CA SER A 134 -4.70 6.93 17.88
C SER A 134 -4.91 8.34 17.29
N VAL A 135 -4.50 8.55 16.03
CA VAL A 135 -4.66 9.83 15.33
C VAL A 135 -5.11 9.61 13.88
N TYR A 136 -6.12 10.37 13.48
CA TYR A 136 -6.65 10.43 12.13
C TYR A 136 -5.89 11.49 11.32
N ILE A 137 -5.23 11.04 10.26
CA ILE A 137 -4.46 11.87 9.33
C ILE A 137 -4.96 11.51 7.93
N PRO A 138 -5.81 12.33 7.28
CA PRO A 138 -6.44 11.94 6.01
C PRO A 138 -5.44 11.56 4.92
N ASP A 139 -4.36 12.34 4.81
CA ASP A 139 -3.28 12.12 3.85
C ASP A 139 -1.98 12.81 4.27
N MET A 140 -0.92 12.63 3.48
CA MET A 140 0.41 13.13 3.79
C MET A 140 0.53 14.66 3.81
N ARG A 141 -0.37 15.43 3.17
CA ARG A 141 -0.30 16.90 3.20
C ARG A 141 -0.44 17.38 4.63
N TYR A 142 -1.33 16.76 5.41
CA TYR A 142 -1.60 17.14 6.80
C TYR A 142 -0.37 17.05 7.72
N LEU A 143 0.64 16.26 7.35
CA LEU A 143 1.92 16.19 8.08
C LEU A 143 2.61 17.56 8.20
N PHE A 144 2.38 18.45 7.24
CA PHE A 144 3.00 19.78 7.19
C PHE A 144 2.28 20.82 8.05
N SER A 145 1.18 20.45 8.70
CA SER A 145 0.52 21.31 9.69
C SER A 145 1.22 21.31 11.05
N ASP A 146 1.95 20.24 11.38
CA ASP A 146 2.80 20.12 12.56
C ASP A 146 4.02 19.21 12.24
N PRO A 147 5.06 19.76 11.58
CA PRO A 147 6.12 18.95 11.00
C PRO A 147 6.93 18.11 12.00
N LEU A 148 7.20 18.63 13.20
CA LEU A 148 7.98 17.92 14.22
C LEU A 148 7.21 16.71 14.77
N ARG A 149 5.93 16.89 15.10
CA ARG A 149 5.07 15.78 15.54
C ARG A 149 4.89 14.75 14.42
N ALA A 150 4.68 15.24 13.19
CA ALA A 150 4.55 14.39 12.01
C ALA A 150 5.80 13.55 11.75
N LEU A 151 7.00 14.13 11.91
CA LEU A 151 8.27 13.40 11.75
C LEU A 151 8.35 12.23 12.74
N GLY A 152 7.96 12.44 14.00
CA GLY A 152 7.89 11.38 15.00
C GLY A 152 6.94 10.24 14.59
N ILE A 153 5.76 10.57 14.06
CA ILE A 153 4.80 9.57 13.56
C ILE A 153 5.37 8.80 12.38
N VAL A 154 5.91 9.50 11.37
CA VAL A 154 6.47 8.88 10.15
C VAL A 154 7.62 7.93 10.48
N ASN A 155 8.53 8.35 11.36
CA ASN A 155 9.63 7.49 11.82
C ASN A 155 9.08 6.26 12.53
N LYS A 156 8.04 6.41 13.36
CA LYS A 156 7.48 5.27 14.08
C LYS A 156 6.75 4.28 13.16
N LEU A 157 6.04 4.77 12.14
CA LEU A 157 5.45 3.91 11.11
C LEU A 157 6.52 3.06 10.41
N TYR A 158 7.65 3.69 10.09
CA TYR A 158 8.77 2.99 9.48
C TYR A 158 9.38 1.95 10.42
N GLU A 159 9.67 2.32 11.67
CA GLU A 159 10.22 1.40 12.67
C GLU A 159 9.34 0.14 12.84
N VAL A 160 8.02 0.32 12.95
CA VAL A 160 7.09 -0.81 13.12
C VAL A 160 7.09 -1.72 11.89
N ALA A 161 7.03 -1.15 10.67
CA ALA A 161 7.05 -1.92 9.44
C ALA A 161 8.40 -2.64 9.20
N ALA A 162 9.52 -1.94 9.44
CA ALA A 162 10.86 -2.49 9.32
C ALA A 162 11.09 -3.63 10.32
N LYS A 163 10.65 -3.47 11.57
CA LYS A 163 10.69 -4.51 12.58
C LYS A 163 9.91 -5.75 12.13
N ALA A 164 8.66 -5.59 11.66
CA ALA A 164 7.86 -6.70 11.16
C ALA A 164 8.53 -7.42 9.97
N CYS A 165 9.14 -6.66 9.05
CA CYS A 165 9.90 -7.22 7.93
C CYS A 165 11.10 -8.06 8.42
N LEU A 166 11.90 -7.52 9.32
CA LEU A 166 13.08 -8.18 9.90
C LEU A 166 12.71 -9.47 10.65
N GLU A 167 11.72 -9.37 11.55
CA GLU A 167 11.36 -10.46 12.46
C GLU A 167 10.59 -11.59 11.80
N GLN A 168 9.91 -11.35 10.67
CA GLN A 168 9.05 -12.35 10.03
C GLN A 168 9.55 -12.79 8.66
N PHE A 169 9.95 -11.85 7.80
CA PHE A 169 10.34 -12.18 6.43
C PHE A 169 11.82 -12.53 6.35
N TRP A 170 12.69 -11.70 6.92
CA TRP A 170 14.14 -11.89 6.80
C TRP A 170 14.70 -12.90 7.82
N SER A 171 13.95 -13.17 8.88
CA SER A 171 14.21 -14.30 9.76
C SER A 171 13.80 -15.64 9.11
N ASN A 172 12.86 -15.63 8.15
CA ASN A 172 12.38 -16.83 7.48
C ASN A 172 13.40 -17.36 6.45
N GLU A 173 13.88 -18.58 6.68
CA GLU A 173 14.94 -19.20 5.86
C GLU A 173 14.50 -19.47 4.41
N ASP A 174 13.27 -19.95 4.20
CA ASP A 174 12.76 -20.26 2.87
C ASP A 174 12.56 -19.00 2.03
N PHE A 175 12.02 -17.94 2.65
CA PHE A 175 11.91 -16.62 2.07
C PHE A 175 13.29 -16.09 1.68
N CYS A 176 14.25 -16.12 2.60
CA CYS A 176 15.61 -15.64 2.32
C CYS A 176 16.27 -16.44 1.19
N ARG A 177 16.18 -17.77 1.23
CA ARG A 177 16.75 -18.64 0.19
C ARG A 177 16.18 -18.31 -1.19
N LYS A 178 14.89 -18.00 -1.30
CA LYS A 178 14.26 -17.63 -2.57
C LYS A 178 14.60 -16.20 -3.00
N TYR A 179 14.49 -15.21 -2.12
CA TYR A 179 14.50 -13.79 -2.51
C TYR A 179 15.83 -13.07 -2.29
N PHE A 180 16.75 -13.63 -1.49
CA PHE A 180 18.05 -13.02 -1.27
C PHE A 180 19.12 -13.55 -2.23
N GLY A 181 18.91 -14.68 -2.91
CA GLY A 181 19.83 -15.16 -3.94
C GLY A 181 21.28 -15.29 -3.47
N GLY A 182 21.50 -15.62 -2.20
CA GLY A 182 22.83 -15.71 -1.58
C GLY A 182 23.43 -14.38 -1.10
N GLN A 183 22.73 -13.25 -1.22
CA GLN A 183 23.13 -11.98 -0.64
C GLN A 183 23.07 -12.01 0.89
N SER A 184 23.94 -11.24 1.54
CA SER A 184 23.92 -11.07 2.99
C SER A 184 22.62 -10.39 3.43
N LYS A 185 22.00 -10.92 4.49
CA LYS A 185 20.84 -10.30 5.12
C LYS A 185 21.26 -8.98 5.75
N PRO A 186 20.53 -7.88 5.54
CA PRO A 186 20.77 -6.67 6.30
C PRO A 186 20.36 -6.91 7.75
N VAL A 187 21.19 -6.43 8.68
CA VAL A 187 21.13 -6.81 10.10
C VAL A 187 20.49 -5.74 11.00
N SER A 188 20.10 -4.59 10.44
CA SER A 188 19.48 -3.49 11.17
C SER A 188 18.35 -2.84 10.37
N ALA A 189 17.48 -2.09 11.04
CA ALA A 189 16.41 -1.35 10.39
C ALA A 189 16.97 -0.31 9.41
N GLU A 190 18.06 0.37 9.74
CA GLU A 190 18.69 1.36 8.87
C GLU A 190 19.16 0.70 7.56
N ALA A 191 19.72 -0.50 7.65
CA ALA A 191 20.13 -1.27 6.48
C ALA A 191 18.92 -1.74 5.64
N VAL A 192 17.74 -1.90 6.25
CA VAL A 192 16.49 -2.19 5.53
C VAL A 192 16.11 -1.04 4.60
N LEU A 193 16.29 0.21 5.02
CA LEU A 193 15.91 1.38 4.22
C LEU A 193 16.70 1.47 2.90
N GLU A 194 17.91 0.91 2.85
CA GLU A 194 18.72 0.88 1.62
C GLU A 194 18.04 0.10 0.49
N TYR A 195 17.25 -0.90 0.86
CA TYR A 195 16.63 -1.87 -0.05
C TYR A 195 15.12 -1.72 -0.16
N ALA A 196 14.45 -1.26 0.91
CA ALA A 196 13.01 -1.04 0.91
C ALA A 196 12.64 0.22 0.12
N CYS A 197 11.52 0.11 -0.60
CA CYS A 197 10.90 1.18 -1.37
C CYS A 197 9.74 1.75 -0.56
N CYS A 198 10.06 2.59 0.42
CA CYS A 198 9.08 3.13 1.35
C CYS A 198 8.52 4.48 0.88
N GLY A 199 7.24 4.73 1.16
CA GLY A 199 6.66 6.05 0.90
C GLY A 199 5.17 6.16 1.15
N LEU A 200 4.64 7.35 0.85
CA LEU A 200 3.26 7.75 1.06
C LEU A 200 2.61 8.12 -0.28
N ASN A 201 1.33 7.81 -0.47
CA ASN A 201 0.58 8.27 -1.64
C ASN A 201 -0.18 9.58 -1.35
N CYS A 202 -0.22 10.49 -2.33
CA CYS A 202 -1.09 11.67 -2.36
C CYS A 202 -1.83 11.78 -3.71
N PRO A 203 -3.17 11.81 -3.73
CA PRO A 203 -4.04 11.42 -2.64
C PRO A 203 -3.89 9.91 -2.34
N PRO A 204 -4.17 9.49 -1.09
CA PRO A 204 -4.17 8.09 -0.72
C PRO A 204 -5.42 7.38 -1.22
N SER A 205 -5.36 6.05 -1.30
CA SER A 205 -6.51 5.20 -1.62
C SER A 205 -7.47 5.01 -0.43
N MET A 206 -6.99 5.21 0.80
CA MET A 206 -7.74 5.18 2.04
C MET A 206 -7.36 6.42 2.84
N TYR A 207 -8.34 7.13 3.39
CA TYR A 207 -8.14 8.42 4.07
C TYR A 207 -7.67 8.20 5.50
N GLN A 208 -6.51 7.57 5.62
CA GLN A 208 -5.78 7.41 6.85
C GLN A 208 -4.33 7.22 6.42
N LEU A 209 -3.44 8.03 6.96
CA LEU A 209 -2.02 7.99 6.64
C LEU A 209 -1.52 6.56 6.78
N HIS A 210 -0.93 6.07 5.69
CA HIS A 210 -0.36 4.74 5.65
C HIS A 210 0.98 4.79 4.94
N LEU A 211 2.01 4.30 5.64
CA LEU A 211 3.29 4.01 5.02
C LEU A 211 3.15 2.73 4.21
N GLN A 212 3.42 2.81 2.92
CA GLN A 212 3.70 1.63 2.10
C GLN A 212 5.16 1.26 2.31
N PHE A 213 5.40 0.10 2.89
CA PHE A 213 6.71 -0.52 3.01
C PHE A 213 6.79 -1.66 1.99
N ILE A 214 7.62 -1.49 0.97
CA ILE A 214 7.71 -2.42 -0.16
C ILE A 214 9.12 -2.97 -0.23
N HIS A 215 9.30 -4.25 0.09
CA HIS A 215 10.58 -4.93 -0.12
C HIS A 215 10.58 -5.66 -1.47
N PRO A 216 11.47 -5.30 -2.43
CA PRO A 216 11.61 -5.99 -3.70
C PRO A 216 11.96 -7.49 -3.56
N PRO A 217 11.73 -8.31 -4.60
CA PRO A 217 11.32 -7.93 -5.95
C PRO A 217 9.84 -7.60 -6.06
N LEU A 218 9.52 -6.67 -6.96
CA LEU A 218 8.17 -6.52 -7.50
C LEU A 218 7.74 -7.84 -8.14
N LEU A 219 6.47 -8.21 -7.97
CA LEU A 219 5.88 -9.36 -8.69
C LEU A 219 5.97 -9.12 -10.20
N PRO A 220 6.03 -10.16 -11.05
CA PRO A 220 6.29 -9.99 -12.49
C PRO A 220 5.40 -8.94 -13.18
N PHE A 221 4.08 -8.99 -12.95
CA PHE A 221 3.15 -8.00 -13.48
C PHE A 221 3.48 -6.57 -13.00
N HIS A 222 3.72 -6.39 -11.70
CA HIS A 222 4.05 -5.11 -11.11
C HIS A 222 5.42 -4.60 -11.56
N TYR A 223 6.39 -5.47 -11.82
CA TYR A 223 7.65 -5.04 -12.41
C TYR A 223 7.46 -4.54 -13.85
N SER A 224 6.61 -5.20 -14.65
CA SER A 224 6.27 -4.71 -15.99
C SER A 224 5.58 -3.34 -15.96
N LEU A 225 4.70 -3.09 -14.97
CA LEU A 225 4.07 -1.78 -14.77
C LEU A 225 5.08 -0.72 -14.34
N PHE A 226 6.01 -1.08 -13.45
CA PHE A 226 7.08 -0.19 -13.02
C PHE A 226 7.97 0.25 -14.19
N MET A 227 8.28 -0.67 -15.11
CA MET A 227 9.05 -0.37 -16.32
C MET A 227 8.32 0.55 -17.32
N GLN A 228 7.02 0.78 -17.12
CA GLN A 228 6.17 1.70 -17.88
C GLN A 228 5.83 2.96 -17.08
N ASP A 229 6.56 3.23 -15.99
CA ASP A 229 6.33 4.37 -15.08
C ASP A 229 4.91 4.39 -14.45
N ALA A 230 4.25 3.22 -14.40
CA ALA A 230 2.91 3.07 -13.83
C ALA A 230 2.92 2.68 -12.33
N HIS A 231 4.10 2.57 -11.72
CA HIS A 231 4.28 2.46 -10.26
C HIS A 231 5.14 3.62 -9.75
N PHE A 232 4.94 3.97 -8.48
CA PHE A 232 5.63 5.09 -7.83
C PHE A 232 5.49 6.39 -8.63
N THR A 233 4.31 6.68 -9.17
CA THR A 233 4.09 7.82 -10.08
C THR A 233 4.53 9.14 -9.45
N HIS A 234 5.30 9.93 -10.21
CA HIS A 234 5.74 11.27 -9.82
C HIS A 234 4.55 12.18 -9.47
N GLY A 235 4.70 13.02 -8.45
CA GLY A 235 3.65 13.88 -7.90
C GLY A 235 2.58 13.12 -7.09
N ARG A 236 2.60 11.78 -7.11
CA ARG A 236 1.68 10.93 -6.36
C ARG A 236 2.36 10.12 -5.27
N PHE A 237 3.52 9.55 -5.54
CA PHE A 237 4.28 8.76 -4.56
C PHE A 237 5.41 9.61 -3.96
N PHE A 238 5.41 9.73 -2.63
CA PHE A 238 6.37 10.52 -1.87
C PHE A 238 7.33 9.58 -1.15
N PRO A 239 8.60 9.48 -1.60
CA PRO A 239 9.60 8.62 -0.95
C PRO A 239 9.72 8.98 0.54
N LEU A 240 9.87 7.97 1.40
CA LEU A 240 9.98 8.16 2.85
C LEU A 240 11.09 9.15 3.20
N GLU A 241 12.26 9.03 2.56
CA GLU A 241 13.41 9.88 2.82
C GLU A 241 13.16 11.35 2.44
N TYR A 242 12.39 11.60 1.38
CA TYR A 242 11.94 12.95 1.04
C TYR A 242 11.05 13.52 2.14
N VAL A 243 10.04 12.74 2.58
CA VAL A 243 9.09 13.17 3.60
C VAL A 243 9.82 13.47 4.92
N GLN A 244 10.73 12.59 5.36
CA GLN A 244 11.53 12.81 6.56
C GLN A 244 12.35 14.09 6.45
N LYS A 245 13.10 14.27 5.36
CA LYS A 245 13.95 15.45 5.13
C LYS A 245 13.14 16.74 5.03
N ALA A 246 11.94 16.68 4.44
CA ALA A 246 11.03 17.81 4.37
C ALA A 246 10.50 18.18 5.77
N LEU A 247 10.11 17.20 6.59
CA LEU A 247 9.58 17.44 7.94
C LEU A 247 10.68 17.88 8.94
N GLU A 248 11.93 17.44 8.75
CA GLU A 248 13.10 17.92 9.51
C GLU A 248 13.31 19.44 9.41
N LEU A 249 12.76 20.10 8.40
CA LEU A 249 12.78 21.57 8.26
C LEU A 249 11.94 22.28 9.33
N GLY A 250 11.11 21.55 10.10
CA GLY A 250 10.37 22.08 11.24
C GLY A 250 9.43 23.23 10.85
N ASP A 251 9.45 24.32 11.62
CA ASP A 251 8.56 25.47 11.40
C ASP A 251 8.75 26.15 10.03
N ALA A 252 9.91 26.01 9.39
CA ALA A 252 10.16 26.62 8.08
C ALA A 252 9.24 26.05 6.99
N VAL A 253 8.89 24.76 7.09
CA VAL A 253 8.01 24.11 6.11
C VAL A 253 6.54 24.15 6.53
N LYS A 254 6.24 24.45 7.80
CA LYS A 254 4.89 24.45 8.37
C LYS A 254 3.92 25.29 7.54
N MET A 255 2.76 24.75 7.20
CA MET A 255 1.73 25.46 6.43
C MET A 255 0.32 25.07 6.86
N THR A 256 -0.65 25.93 6.56
CA THR A 256 -2.06 25.61 6.70
C THR A 256 -2.44 24.60 5.62
N VAL A 257 -3.00 23.47 6.03
CA VAL A 257 -3.38 22.38 5.12
C VAL A 257 -4.88 22.12 5.18
N THR A 258 -5.48 21.96 4.01
CA THR A 258 -6.87 21.51 3.83
C THR A 258 -6.91 20.37 2.83
N GLY A 259 -8.09 19.76 2.65
CA GLY A 259 -8.29 18.74 1.60
C GLY A 259 -8.05 19.27 0.18
N ASP A 260 -8.08 20.59 -0.01
CA ASP A 260 -7.92 21.25 -1.31
C ASP A 260 -6.50 21.81 -1.53
N THR A 261 -5.59 21.69 -0.54
CA THR A 261 -4.21 22.12 -0.70
C THR A 261 -3.56 21.42 -1.89
N ASP A 262 -3.08 22.20 -2.85
CA ASP A 262 -2.39 21.71 -4.04
C ASP A 262 -1.08 21.03 -3.62
N ILE A 263 -0.87 19.81 -4.11
CA ILE A 263 0.35 19.05 -3.78
C ILE A 263 1.59 19.72 -4.39
N GLU A 264 1.44 20.40 -5.52
CA GLU A 264 2.55 21.13 -6.16
C GLU A 264 2.95 22.38 -5.35
N GLU A 265 2.03 22.98 -4.58
CA GLU A 265 2.37 24.07 -3.66
C GLU A 265 3.28 23.56 -2.54
N LEU A 266 2.96 22.40 -1.97
CA LEU A 266 3.78 21.75 -0.95
C LEU A 266 5.17 21.41 -1.50
N ILE A 267 5.25 20.78 -2.68
CA ILE A 267 6.53 20.46 -3.33
C ILE A 267 7.35 21.74 -3.54
N ARG A 268 6.79 22.79 -4.15
CA ARG A 268 7.49 24.06 -4.36
C ARG A 268 8.03 24.68 -3.08
N LYS A 269 7.24 24.63 -1.99
CA LYS A 269 7.66 25.15 -0.69
C LYS A 269 8.86 24.38 -0.12
N VAL A 270 8.83 23.05 -0.18
CA VAL A 270 9.90 22.18 0.31
C VAL A 270 11.17 22.34 -0.55
N ASP A 271 11.01 22.40 -1.87
CA ASP A 271 12.10 22.61 -2.83
C ASP A 271 12.80 23.95 -2.59
N ALA A 272 12.04 25.03 -2.31
CA ALA A 272 12.59 26.35 -2.00
C ALA A 272 13.45 26.37 -0.71
N LEU A 273 13.30 25.36 0.15
CA LEU A 273 14.08 25.15 1.36
C LEU A 273 15.24 24.15 1.16
N GLY A 274 15.49 23.73 -0.08
CA GLY A 274 16.66 22.91 -0.45
C GLY A 274 16.44 21.40 -0.45
N VAL A 275 15.20 20.93 -0.25
CA VAL A 275 14.87 19.49 -0.29
C VAL A 275 14.14 19.20 -1.61
N ASN A 276 14.87 18.81 -2.65
CA ASN A 276 14.32 18.68 -4.01
C ASN A 276 13.54 17.37 -4.24
N TYR A 277 12.23 17.44 -4.47
CA TYR A 277 11.38 16.25 -4.67
C TYR A 277 11.84 15.37 -5.85
N ASP A 278 12.15 15.98 -7.00
CA ASP A 278 12.55 15.26 -8.22
C ASP A 278 13.80 14.39 -8.02
N ALA A 279 14.76 14.88 -7.25
CA ALA A 279 15.99 14.16 -6.92
C ALA A 279 15.70 12.93 -6.07
N TYR A 280 14.86 13.05 -5.04
CA TYR A 280 14.46 11.93 -4.19
C TYR A 280 13.60 10.91 -4.94
N HIS A 281 12.66 11.37 -5.76
CA HIS A 281 11.83 10.51 -6.59
C HIS A 281 12.69 9.72 -7.58
N SER A 282 13.57 10.41 -8.31
CA SER A 282 14.53 9.78 -9.22
C SER A 282 15.46 8.80 -8.50
N ALA A 283 15.88 9.12 -7.28
CA ALA A 283 16.70 8.23 -6.46
C ALA A 283 15.93 6.97 -6.05
N LEU A 284 14.65 7.08 -5.69
CA LEU A 284 13.77 5.94 -5.44
C LEU A 284 13.65 5.07 -6.69
N MET A 285 13.40 5.65 -7.87
CA MET A 285 13.28 4.86 -9.12
C MET A 285 14.57 4.09 -9.43
N ARG A 286 15.74 4.68 -9.20
CA ARG A 286 17.04 3.98 -9.31
C ARG A 286 17.19 2.89 -8.25
N LYS A 287 16.77 3.16 -7.00
CA LYS A 287 16.78 2.19 -5.91
C LYS A 287 15.92 0.97 -6.24
N VAL A 288 14.68 1.16 -6.71
CA VAL A 288 13.79 0.07 -7.13
C VAL A 288 14.44 -0.79 -8.22
N LYS A 289 15.02 -0.17 -9.26
CA LYS A 289 15.74 -0.90 -10.34
C LYS A 289 16.90 -1.72 -9.79
N ARG A 290 17.72 -1.13 -8.91
CA ARG A 290 18.87 -1.81 -8.28
C ARG A 290 18.42 -2.97 -7.41
N ALA A 291 17.45 -2.73 -6.53
CA ALA A 291 16.93 -3.74 -5.61
C ALA A 291 16.21 -4.87 -6.36
N GLN A 292 15.47 -4.57 -7.43
CA GLN A 292 14.92 -5.61 -8.31
C GLN A 292 16.03 -6.49 -8.87
N LYS A 293 17.11 -5.92 -9.42
CA LYS A 293 18.23 -6.71 -9.96
C LYS A 293 18.90 -7.56 -8.89
N LEU A 294 18.99 -7.05 -7.66
CA LEU A 294 19.65 -7.73 -6.55
C LEU A 294 18.83 -8.90 -6.00
N PHE A 295 17.51 -8.72 -5.86
CA PHE A 295 16.63 -9.65 -5.15
C PHE A 295 15.69 -10.45 -6.05
N SER A 296 15.59 -10.18 -7.36
CA SER A 296 14.60 -10.84 -8.22
C SER A 296 15.00 -12.28 -8.54
N PRO A 297 14.23 -13.28 -8.09
CA PRO A 297 14.49 -14.67 -8.40
C PRO A 297 13.63 -15.17 -9.54
N TRP A 298 12.95 -14.28 -10.28
CA TRP A 298 11.95 -14.66 -11.27
C TRP A 298 12.67 -15.17 -12.53
N GLN A 299 12.69 -16.49 -12.70
CA GLN A 299 13.25 -17.16 -13.87
C GLN A 299 12.12 -17.69 -14.75
N GLU A 300 12.33 -17.77 -16.07
CA GLU A 300 11.34 -18.37 -16.98
C GLU A 300 10.94 -19.79 -16.55
N SER A 301 11.88 -20.56 -15.99
CA SER A 301 11.63 -21.91 -15.47
C SER A 301 10.65 -21.96 -14.29
N ASP A 302 10.43 -20.84 -13.60
CA ASP A 302 9.49 -20.75 -12.49
C ASP A 302 8.04 -20.59 -12.97
N PHE A 303 7.82 -20.30 -14.26
CA PHE A 303 6.51 -19.89 -14.79
C PHE A 303 6.11 -20.72 -16.01
N SER A 304 4.84 -21.09 -16.10
CA SER A 304 4.32 -21.88 -17.24
C SER A 304 3.88 -21.01 -18.40
N HIS A 305 3.67 -19.71 -18.16
CA HIS A 305 3.16 -18.78 -19.16
C HIS A 305 3.92 -17.44 -19.11
N GLN A 306 3.75 -16.66 -20.17
CA GLN A 306 4.08 -15.24 -20.19
C GLN A 306 2.91 -14.47 -20.79
N VAL A 307 2.75 -13.22 -20.38
CA VAL A 307 1.80 -12.28 -20.99
C VAL A 307 2.58 -11.27 -21.79
N VAL A 308 2.21 -11.07 -23.05
CA VAL A 308 2.81 -10.10 -23.97
C VAL A 308 1.67 -9.26 -24.56
N ASN A 309 1.66 -7.96 -24.24
CA ASN A 309 0.68 -6.99 -24.73
C ASN A 309 -0.77 -7.44 -24.53
N GLY A 310 -1.06 -7.99 -23.36
CA GLY A 310 -2.39 -8.48 -22.99
C GLY A 310 -2.80 -9.81 -23.61
N LYS A 311 -1.88 -10.52 -24.28
CA LYS A 311 -2.09 -11.89 -24.79
C LYS A 311 -1.25 -12.89 -24.00
N VAL A 312 -1.82 -14.05 -23.72
CA VAL A 312 -1.17 -15.12 -22.96
C VAL A 312 -0.46 -16.10 -23.90
N PHE A 313 0.75 -16.50 -23.54
CA PHE A 313 1.55 -17.48 -24.25
C PHE A 313 2.02 -18.56 -23.27
N SER A 314 1.88 -19.83 -23.64
CA SER A 314 2.50 -20.95 -22.92
C SER A 314 4.00 -20.97 -23.18
N LEU A 315 4.77 -21.33 -22.16
CA LEU A 315 6.21 -21.59 -22.21
C LEU A 315 6.52 -23.10 -22.19
N LEU A 316 5.49 -23.95 -22.17
CA LEU A 316 5.63 -25.41 -22.11
C LEU A 316 5.81 -25.96 -23.53
N GLY A 317 7.00 -26.52 -23.82
CA GLY A 317 7.31 -27.08 -25.14
C GLY A 317 7.63 -26.03 -26.22
N GLY A 318 7.91 -24.79 -25.82
CA GLY A 318 8.13 -23.65 -26.70
C GLY A 318 7.18 -22.49 -26.39
N VAL A 319 7.34 -21.37 -27.09
CA VAL A 319 6.44 -20.20 -26.96
C VAL A 319 5.25 -20.37 -27.91
N THR A 320 4.08 -20.69 -27.38
CA THR A 320 2.84 -20.87 -28.16
C THR A 320 1.72 -19.99 -27.62
N ALA A 321 0.86 -19.48 -28.49
CA ALA A 321 -0.29 -18.68 -28.05
C ALA A 321 -1.28 -19.56 -27.25
N ALA A 322 -1.81 -19.03 -26.15
CA ALA A 322 -2.83 -19.65 -25.31
C ALA A 322 -4.11 -18.78 -25.34
N PRO A 323 -4.82 -18.71 -26.50
CA PRO A 323 -5.97 -17.82 -26.68
C PRO A 323 -7.17 -18.17 -25.79
N GLU A 324 -7.20 -19.38 -25.22
CA GLU A 324 -8.20 -19.83 -24.26
C GLU A 324 -8.06 -19.19 -22.87
N LEU A 325 -6.91 -18.55 -22.58
CA LEU A 325 -6.64 -17.92 -21.30
C LEU A 325 -6.87 -16.41 -21.35
N GLU A 326 -7.76 -15.94 -20.47
CA GLU A 326 -8.01 -14.52 -20.26
C GLU A 326 -6.97 -13.88 -19.34
N THR A 327 -6.31 -12.81 -19.79
CA THR A 327 -5.24 -12.13 -19.04
C THR A 327 -5.65 -11.70 -17.63
N GLN A 328 -6.89 -11.24 -17.45
CA GLN A 328 -7.41 -10.85 -16.12
C GLN A 328 -7.53 -12.05 -15.17
N ALA A 329 -7.94 -13.22 -15.68
CA ALA A 329 -8.03 -14.43 -14.88
C ALA A 329 -6.64 -14.91 -14.47
N VAL A 330 -5.68 -14.92 -15.41
CA VAL A 330 -4.27 -15.22 -15.14
C VAL A 330 -3.71 -14.31 -14.06
N HIS A 331 -3.92 -13.00 -14.17
CA HIS A 331 -3.44 -12.04 -13.17
C HIS A 331 -4.04 -12.28 -11.77
N LYS A 332 -5.34 -12.61 -11.69
CA LYS A 332 -6.00 -12.92 -10.42
C LYS A 332 -5.42 -14.18 -9.77
N GLU A 333 -5.17 -15.22 -10.57
CA GLU A 333 -4.54 -16.45 -10.09
C GLU A 333 -3.10 -16.20 -9.59
N ASP A 334 -2.30 -15.47 -10.37
CA ASP A 334 -0.92 -15.13 -9.98
C ASP A 334 -0.89 -14.29 -8.70
N THR A 335 -1.85 -13.36 -8.55
CA THR A 335 -2.02 -12.56 -7.33
C THR A 335 -2.19 -13.46 -6.11
N LEU A 336 -3.11 -14.43 -6.18
CA LEU A 336 -3.36 -15.40 -5.10
C LEU A 336 -2.18 -16.36 -4.88
N ALA A 337 -1.41 -16.68 -5.92
CA ALA A 337 -0.27 -17.58 -5.83
C ALA A 337 0.99 -16.91 -5.27
N LEU A 338 1.18 -15.61 -5.50
CA LEU A 338 2.44 -14.91 -5.20
C LEU A 338 2.37 -13.99 -3.98
N GLN A 339 1.21 -13.44 -3.64
CA GLN A 339 1.09 -12.52 -2.51
C GLN A 339 1.03 -13.24 -1.16
N ASN A 340 1.43 -12.53 -0.10
CA ASN A 340 1.31 -13.02 1.28
C ASN A 340 0.01 -12.60 1.98
N TYR A 341 -0.79 -11.72 1.38
CA TYR A 341 -2.00 -11.21 2.01
C TYR A 341 -2.96 -12.32 2.44
N GLY A 342 -3.20 -12.42 3.75
CA GLY A 342 -4.11 -13.35 4.41
C GLY A 342 -3.61 -14.79 4.50
N ARG A 343 -2.31 -15.04 4.33
CA ARG A 343 -1.70 -16.37 4.54
C ARG A 343 -1.56 -16.69 6.05
N PRO A 344 -1.83 -17.93 6.49
CA PRO A 344 -2.27 -19.06 5.68
C PRO A 344 -3.75 -18.91 5.29
N TYR A 345 -4.11 -19.41 4.10
CA TYR A 345 -5.49 -19.33 3.63
C TYR A 345 -6.37 -20.32 4.39
N LYS A 346 -7.62 -19.93 4.66
CA LYS A 346 -8.66 -20.81 5.20
C LYS A 346 -9.71 -21.01 4.13
N ASP A 347 -9.97 -22.27 3.77
CA ASP A 347 -10.89 -22.64 2.67
C ASP A 347 -10.58 -21.96 1.34
N GLY A 348 -9.29 -21.84 1.01
CA GLY A 348 -8.82 -21.20 -0.22
C GLY A 348 -9.00 -19.68 -0.26
N LYS A 349 -9.34 -19.04 0.86
CA LYS A 349 -9.53 -17.59 0.97
C LYS A 349 -8.51 -16.96 1.91
N PRO A 350 -8.16 -15.68 1.70
CA PRO A 350 -7.40 -14.90 2.66
C PRO A 350 -8.02 -15.00 4.06
N SER A 351 -7.23 -15.39 5.04
CA SER A 351 -7.60 -15.34 6.45
C SER A 351 -7.24 -13.97 7.04
N GLY A 352 -7.53 -13.78 8.32
CA GLY A 352 -7.19 -12.54 9.03
C GLY A 352 -7.71 -12.54 10.45
N THR A 353 -7.37 -11.48 11.17
CA THR A 353 -7.81 -11.20 12.54
C THR A 353 -8.37 -9.78 12.64
N TYR A 354 -8.84 -9.37 13.81
CA TYR A 354 -9.21 -7.98 14.10
C TYR A 354 -8.11 -7.29 14.92
N TYR A 355 -8.15 -5.97 14.97
CA TYR A 355 -7.21 -5.17 15.75
C TYR A 355 -7.47 -5.38 17.25
N ARG A 356 -6.45 -5.76 18.01
CA ARG A 356 -6.53 -6.05 19.46
C ARG A 356 -6.85 -4.82 20.31
N TYR A 357 -6.50 -3.63 19.82
CA TYR A 357 -6.64 -2.36 20.56
C TYR A 357 -7.66 -1.42 19.89
N PRO A 358 -8.90 -1.89 19.64
CA PRO A 358 -9.88 -1.12 18.90
C PRO A 358 -10.20 0.16 19.67
N LYS A 359 -10.27 1.27 18.95
CA LYS A 359 -10.55 2.57 19.54
C LYS A 359 -12.05 2.74 19.75
N LYS A 360 -12.41 3.43 20.83
CA LYS A 360 -13.78 3.86 21.05
C LYS A 360 -14.09 5.06 20.15
N ALA A 361 -15.36 5.27 19.83
CA ALA A 361 -15.80 6.51 19.18
C ALA A 361 -15.31 7.73 20.00
N GLY A 362 -14.76 8.73 19.31
CA GLY A 362 -14.16 9.93 19.92
C GLY A 362 -12.75 9.77 20.51
N ALA A 363 -12.21 8.54 20.59
CA ALA A 363 -10.85 8.32 21.11
C ALA A 363 -9.74 8.59 20.07
N VAL A 364 -10.07 8.62 18.78
CA VAL A 364 -9.13 8.93 17.70
C VAL A 364 -9.08 10.45 17.53
N LEU A 365 -7.91 11.04 17.78
CA LEU A 365 -7.71 12.48 17.64
C LEU A 365 -7.58 12.85 16.16
N HIS A 366 -8.03 14.03 15.75
CA HIS A 366 -7.69 14.56 14.43
C HIS A 366 -6.30 15.20 14.46
N PHE A 367 -5.50 14.98 13.43
CA PHE A 367 -4.24 15.69 13.25
C PHE A 367 -4.54 17.11 12.77
N GLN A 368 -4.66 18.02 13.73
CA GLN A 368 -4.75 19.46 13.53
C GLN A 368 -3.74 20.13 14.48
N PRO A 369 -3.18 21.28 14.09
CA PRO A 369 -2.30 22.08 14.96
C PRO A 369 -3.04 22.67 16.16
#